data_AF-A0A841HVW9-F1
#
_entry.id   AF-A0A841HVW9-F1
#
_cell.length_a   1.000
_cell.length_b   1.000
_cell.length_c   1.000
_cell.angle_alpha   90.00
_cell.angle_beta   90.00
_cell.angle_gamma   90.00
#
_symmetry.space_group_name_H-M   'P 1'
#
loop_
_entity.id
_entity.type
_entity.pdbx_description
1 polymer ?
#
loop_
_entity_poly.entity_id
_entity_poly.type
_entity_poly.pdbx_seq_one_letter_code
_entity_poly.pdbx_strand_id
1 'polypeptide(L)' 'MTDTRKLRIVAAVVASFCALIVLVMALLIKHVITFQMALLMLIALFGLYFGFGVLVAVWRFIGKLE' A
#
# COMPACT_ATOMS: atom_id res chain seq x y z
N MET A 1 -3.17 23.63 6.11
CA MET A 1 -3.04 22.21 6.53
C MET A 1 -1.58 21.97 6.85
N THR A 2 -1.22 21.92 8.14
CA THR A 2 0.16 21.76 8.63
C THR A 2 0.80 20.50 8.06
N ASP A 3 1.97 20.62 7.43
CA ASP A 3 2.71 19.56 6.74
C ASP A 3 2.93 18.29 7.58
N THR A 4 2.97 18.43 8.91
CA THR A 4 3.03 17.33 9.87
C THR A 4 1.86 16.34 9.75
N ARG A 5 0.64 16.79 9.39
CA ARG A 5 -0.51 15.89 9.24
C ARG A 5 -0.41 15.05 7.97
N LYS A 6 0.07 15.64 6.86
CA LYS A 6 0.32 14.93 5.60
C LYS A 6 1.44 13.90 5.76
N LEU A 7 2.54 14.29 6.39
CA LEU A 7 3.66 13.38 6.71
C LEU A 7 3.20 12.20 7.57
N ARG A 8 2.35 12.43 8.57
CA ARG A 8 1.82 11.36 9.42
C ARG A 8 0.95 10.37 8.67
N ILE A 9 0.14 10.85 7.71
CA ILE A 9 -0.69 9.98 6.85
C ILE A 9 0.22 9.14 5.94
N VAL A 10 1.20 9.77 5.28
CA VAL A 10 2.15 9.05 4.42
C VAL A 10 2.93 8.01 5.23
N ALA A 11 3.40 8.37 6.41
CA ALA A 11 4.10 7.45 7.31
C ALA A 11 3.20 6.27 7.73
N ALA A 12 1.93 6.50 8.04
CA ALA A 12 0.98 5.44 8.38
C ALA A 12 0.74 4.49 7.19
N VAL A 13 0.62 5.02 5.97
CA VAL A 13 0.43 4.22 4.74
C VAL A 13 1.67 3.37 4.43
N VAL A 14 2.88 3.94 4.57
CA VAL A 14 4.12 3.19 4.37
C VAL A 14 4.29 2.11 5.45
N ALA A 15 3.97 2.43 6.70
CA ALA A 15 4.02 1.47 7.80
C ALA A 15 3.02 0.31 7.60
N SER A 16 1.79 0.59 7.16
CA SER A 16 0.80 -0.47 6.88
C SER A 16 1.23 -1.34 5.71
N PHE A 17 1.86 -0.77 4.68
CA PHE A 17 2.40 -1.53 3.55
C PHE A 17 3.50 -2.50 3.99
N CYS A 18 4.50 -2.00 4.73
CA CYS A 18 5.56 -2.84 5.28
C CYS A 18 5.02 -3.94 6.19
N ALA A 19 4.06 -3.62 7.07
CA ALA A 19 3.47 -4.60 7.97
C ALA A 19 2.78 -5.74 7.20
N LEU A 20 2.08 -5.42 6.11
CA LEU A 20 1.44 -6.42 5.24
C LEU A 20 2.46 -7.28 4.51
N ILE A 21 3.56 -6.71 3.99
CA ILE A 21 4.64 -7.51 3.38
C ILE A 21 5.23 -8.51 4.37
N VAL A 22 5.52 -8.05 5.59
CA VAL A 22 6.04 -8.91 6.66
C VAL A 22 5.05 -10.02 7.00
N LEU A 23 3.75 -9.73 7.01
CA LEU A 23 2.70 -10.72 7.23
C LEU A 23 2.70 -11.80 6.12
N VAL A 24 2.81 -11.39 4.85
CA VAL A 24 2.89 -12.33 3.72
C VAL A 24 4.12 -13.24 3.86
N MET A 25 5.28 -12.68 4.21
CA MET A 25 6.50 -13.46 4.42
C MET A 25 6.37 -14.41 5.61
N ALA A 26 5.74 -13.98 6.70
CA ALA A 26 5.48 -14.83 7.87
C ALA A 26 4.54 -16.01 7.52
N LEU A 27 3.50 -15.76 6.71
CA LEU A 27 2.60 -16.81 6.22
C LEU A 27 3.32 -17.82 5.32
N LEU A 28 4.27 -17.35 4.50
CA LEU A 28 5.11 -18.21 3.67
C LEU A 28 6.04 -19.08 4.51
N ILE A 29 6.72 -18.51 5.51
CA ILE A 29 7.62 -19.25 6.43
C ILE A 29 6.85 -20.30 7.23
N LYS A 30 5.62 -19.99 7.66
CA LYS A 30 4.74 -20.94 8.36
C LYS A 30 4.10 -21.98 7.43
N HIS A 31 4.43 -21.99 6.13
CA HIS A 31 3.86 -22.88 5.12
C HIS A 31 2.32 -22.88 5.07
N VAL A 32 1.68 -21.77 5.48
CA VAL A 32 0.22 -21.60 5.39
C VAL A 32 -0.20 -21.36 3.94
N ILE A 33 0.67 -20.73 3.16
CA ILE A 33 0.46 -20.40 1.74
C ILE A 33 1.62 -20.95 0.89
N THR A 34 1.34 -21.26 -0.38
CA THR A 34 2.37 -21.67 -1.34
C THR A 34 3.15 -20.45 -1.84
N PHE A 35 4.36 -20.70 -2.36
CA PHE A 35 5.22 -19.64 -2.90
C PHE A 35 4.52 -18.84 -4.02
N GLN A 36 3.78 -19.52 -4.91
CA GLN A 36 3.02 -18.87 -5.97
C GLN A 36 1.94 -17.93 -5.41
N MET A 37 1.23 -18.34 -4.36
CA MET A 37 0.22 -17.51 -3.70
C MET A 37 0.83 -16.29 -3.01
N ALA A 38 1.97 -16.45 -2.34
CA ALA A 38 2.69 -15.33 -1.73
C ALA A 38 3.12 -14.29 -2.79
N LEU A 39 3.60 -14.75 -3.94
CA LEU A 39 4.03 -13.87 -5.04
C LEU A 39 2.84 -13.11 -5.64
N LEU A 40 1.71 -13.79 -5.87
CA LEU A 40 0.46 -13.14 -6.32
C LEU A 40 -0.05 -12.11 -5.30
N MET A 41 -0.01 -12.43 -4.00
CA MET A 41 -0.40 -11.52 -2.94
C MET A 41 0.48 -10.27 -2.89
N LEU A 42 1.79 -10.39 -3.07
CA LEU A 42 2.70 -9.24 -3.13
C LEU A 42 2.42 -8.35 -4.34
N ILE A 43 2.21 -8.94 -5.53
CA ILE A 43 1.86 -8.18 -6.73
C ILE A 43 0.52 -7.46 -6.54
N ALA A 44 -0.48 -8.15 -5.98
CA ALA A 44 -1.78 -7.55 -5.67
C ALA A 44 -1.65 -6.39 -4.67
N LEU A 45 -0.83 -6.55 -3.63
CA LEU A 45 -0.54 -5.49 -2.66
C LEU A 45 0.05 -4.25 -3.35
N PHE A 46 1.01 -4.47 -4.25
CA PHE A 46 1.66 -3.41 -5.01
C PHE A 46 0.67 -2.70 -5.94
N GLY A 47 -0.11 -3.47 -6.69
CA GLY A 47 -1.14 -2.93 -7.59
C GLY A 47 -2.22 -2.13 -6.85
N LEU A 48 -2.61 -2.58 -5.66
CA LEU A 48 -3.61 -1.90 -4.84
C LEU A 48 -3.07 -0.58 -4.27
N TYR A 49 -1.89 -0.58 -3.64
CA TYR A 49 -1.28 0.66 -3.13
C TYR A 49 -0.95 1.65 -4.23
N PHE A 50 -0.42 1.18 -5.36
CA PHE A 50 -0.17 2.04 -6.52
C PHE A 50 -1.46 2.58 -7.12
N GLY A 51 -2.48 1.73 -7.32
CA GLY A 51 -3.79 2.13 -7.83
C GLY A 51 -4.48 3.18 -6.96
N PHE A 52 -4.48 3.00 -5.64
CA PHE A 52 -4.99 4.00 -4.70
C PHE A 52 -4.17 5.29 -4.73
N GLY A 53 -2.84 5.21 -4.85
CA GLY A 53 -1.98 6.39 -5.01
C GLY A 53 -2.30 7.19 -6.27
N VAL A 54 -2.51 6.51 -7.39
CA VAL A 54 -2.91 7.12 -8.67
C VAL A 54 -4.29 7.78 -8.55
N LEU A 55 -5.27 7.09 -7.95
CA LEU A 55 -6.62 7.65 -7.73
C LEU A 55 -6.57 8.94 -6.89
N VAL A 56 -5.79 8.96 -5.82
CA VAL A 56 -5.62 10.15 -4.97
C VAL A 56 -4.95 11.29 -5.74
N ALA A 57 -3.95 10.99 -6.58
CA ALA A 57 -3.30 12.00 -7.42
C ALA A 57 -4.29 12.59 -8.43
N VAL A 58 -5.04 11.75 -9.14
CA VAL A 58 -6.07 12.18 -10.12
C VAL A 58 -7.14 13.02 -9.45
N TRP A 59 -7.66 12.61 -8.30
CA TRP A 59 -8.66 13.39 -7.55
C TRP A 59 -8.13 14.78 -7.16
N ARG A 60 -6.85 14.87 -6.80
CA ARG A 60 -6.18 16.14 -6.51
C ARG A 60 -5.97 17.02 -7.75
N PHE A 61 -5.85 16.43 -8.93
CA PHE A 61 -5.84 17.20 -10.19
C PHE A 61 -7.24 17.72 -10.54
N ILE A 62 -8.28 16.91 -10.38
CA ILE A 62 -9.67 17.32 -10.66
C ILE A 62 -10.08 18.50 -9.76
N GLY A 63 -9.83 18.43 -8.45
CA GLY A 63 -10.14 19.54 -7.53
C GLY A 63 -9.26 20.79 -7.67
N LYS A 64 -8.34 20.83 -8.64
CA LYS A 64 -7.56 22.03 -9.02
C LYS A 64 -8.03 22.65 -10.35
N LEU A 65 -8.92 21.97 -11.07
CA LEU A 65 -9.52 22.49 -12.31
C LEU A 65 -10.78 23.33 -12.05
N GLU A 66 -11.31 23.32 -10.82
CA GLU A 66 -12.28 24.30 -10.31
C GLU A 66 -11.55 25.50 -9.69
#